data_AF-A0A3D8HR07-F1
#
_entry.id   AF-A0A3D8HR07-F1
#
_cell.length_a   1.000
_cell.length_b   1.000
_cell.length_c   1.000
_cell.angle_alpha   90.00
_cell.angle_beta   90.00
_cell.angle_gamma   90.00
#
_symmetry.space_group_name_H-M   'P 1'
#
loop_
_entity.id
_entity.type
_entity.pdbx_description
1 polymer ?
#
loop_
_entity_poly.entity_id
_entity_poly.type
_entity_poly.pdbx_seq_one_letter_code
_entity_poly.pdbx_strand_id
1 'polypeptide(L)'
;MNTIEEAFITSANKDIITEAIYEFYIICEKKGVKIPDDFMKECLENTIVFYERYLFEMESKFVGVDFYKIISWFSVFVSTKMFAFFEEKKLHNINSNWIKLIAISVWYMFERLEKEGKKLPKEYNKKITHMVKNEISSKPDFGLGKNGLYMLMKIASKTSSIS
;
A
#
# COMPACT_ATOMS: atom_id res chain seq x y z
N MET A 1 11.57 -10.60 -31.64
CA MET A 1 11.28 -9.74 -30.47
C MET A 1 9.77 -9.75 -30.28
N ASN A 2 9.26 -10.56 -29.34
CA ASN A 2 7.85 -10.56 -28.96
C ASN A 2 7.78 -10.13 -27.48
N THR A 3 7.67 -8.82 -27.34
CA THR A 3 6.78 -8.09 -26.44
C THR A 3 6.55 -8.68 -25.06
N ILE A 4 7.16 -8.04 -24.06
CA ILE A 4 6.77 -8.06 -22.64
C ILE A 4 5.29 -7.61 -22.44
N GLU A 5 4.60 -7.25 -23.52
CA GLU A 5 3.16 -6.95 -23.63
C GLU A 5 2.25 -8.19 -23.60
N GLU A 6 2.53 -9.21 -22.77
CA GLU A 6 1.38 -9.94 -22.19
C GLU A 6 0.76 -8.98 -21.17
N ALA A 7 0.00 -8.05 -21.72
CA ALA A 7 -0.36 -6.80 -21.10
C ALA A 7 -1.15 -7.08 -19.81
N PHE A 8 -0.62 -6.58 -18.70
CA PHE A 8 -1.31 -6.47 -17.43
C PHE A 8 -2.73 -5.88 -17.55
N ILE A 9 -3.00 -5.11 -18.62
CA ILE A 9 -4.26 -4.44 -18.97
C ILE A 9 -5.36 -5.41 -19.43
N THR A 10 -5.47 -6.59 -18.82
CA THR A 10 -6.72 -7.35 -18.92
C THR A 10 -7.72 -6.78 -17.93
N SER A 11 -9.00 -6.81 -18.26
CA SER A 11 -10.07 -6.43 -17.32
C SER A 11 -9.99 -7.28 -16.04
N ALA A 12 -9.74 -8.58 -16.19
CA ALA A 12 -9.64 -9.52 -15.07
C ALA A 12 -8.58 -9.12 -14.03
N ASN A 13 -7.39 -8.67 -14.47
CA ASN A 13 -6.35 -8.22 -13.54
C ASN A 13 -6.75 -6.94 -12.80
N LYS A 14 -7.41 -6.01 -13.50
CA LYS A 14 -7.91 -4.77 -12.89
C LYS A 14 -9.02 -5.05 -11.88
N ASP A 15 -9.87 -6.03 -12.15
CA ASP A 15 -10.93 -6.47 -11.25
C ASP A 15 -10.33 -7.02 -9.95
N ILE A 16 -9.32 -7.90 -10.03
CA ILE A 16 -8.64 -8.46 -8.83
C ILE A 16 -8.01 -7.35 -7.96
N ILE A 17 -7.39 -6.34 -8.59
CA ILE A 17 -6.80 -5.21 -7.86
C ILE A 17 -7.89 -4.38 -7.18
N THR A 18 -8.97 -4.13 -7.91
CA THR A 18 -10.12 -3.37 -7.44
C THR A 18 -10.74 -4.07 -6.24
N GLU A 19 -10.98 -5.38 -6.32
CA GLU A 19 -11.48 -6.20 -5.22
C GLU A 19 -10.57 -6.14 -3.98
N ALA A 20 -9.25 -6.30 -4.16
CA ALA A 20 -8.30 -6.22 -3.05
C ALA A 20 -8.31 -4.84 -2.36
N ILE A 21 -8.42 -3.76 -3.15
CA ILE A 21 -8.52 -2.39 -2.62
C ILE A 21 -9.86 -2.16 -1.92
N TYR A 22 -10.97 -2.66 -2.47
CA TYR A 22 -12.29 -2.55 -1.84
C TYR A 22 -12.37 -3.32 -0.52
N GLU A 23 -11.80 -4.53 -0.45
CA GLU A 23 -11.70 -5.28 0.81
C GLU A 23 -10.95 -4.46 1.86
N PHE A 24 -9.81 -3.89 1.47
CA PHE A 24 -9.02 -3.04 2.36
C PHE A 24 -9.76 -1.74 2.77
N TYR A 25 -10.49 -1.11 1.85
CA TYR A 25 -11.33 0.05 2.13
C TYR A 25 -12.39 -0.28 3.20
N ILE A 26 -13.10 -1.40 3.06
CA ILE A 26 -14.10 -1.86 4.04
C ILE A 26 -13.44 -2.11 5.41
N ILE A 27 -12.23 -2.67 5.44
CA ILE A 27 -11.46 -2.85 6.68
C ILE A 27 -11.14 -1.49 7.33
N CYS A 28 -10.75 -0.49 6.54
CA CYS A 28 -10.49 0.86 7.04
C CYS A 28 -11.75 1.48 7.67
N GLU A 29 -12.89 1.39 6.99
CA GLU A 29 -14.16 1.91 7.51
C GLU A 29 -14.56 1.24 8.82
N LYS A 30 -14.47 -0.09 8.90
CA LYS A 30 -14.74 -0.86 10.13
C LYS A 30 -13.82 -0.48 11.28
N LYS A 31 -12.61 0.00 10.99
CA LYS A 31 -11.64 0.48 11.98
C LYS A 31 -11.72 1.99 12.22
N GLY A 32 -12.77 2.65 11.72
CA GLY A 32 -13.04 4.07 11.96
C GLY A 32 -12.20 5.04 11.13
N VAL A 33 -11.58 4.57 10.05
CA VAL A 33 -10.88 5.43 9.08
C VAL A 33 -11.75 5.58 7.84
N LYS A 34 -12.34 6.78 7.69
CA LYS A 34 -13.08 7.14 6.48
C LYS A 34 -12.13 7.67 5.42
N ILE A 35 -12.14 7.03 4.25
CA ILE A 35 -11.45 7.48 3.05
C ILE A 35 -12.51 8.16 2.17
N PRO A 36 -12.35 9.43 1.80
CA PRO A 36 -13.26 10.09 0.87
C PRO A 36 -13.39 9.32 -0.46
N ASP A 37 -14.59 9.22 -1.01
CA ASP A 37 -14.86 8.40 -2.22
C ASP A 37 -14.08 8.87 -3.44
N ASP A 38 -13.89 10.19 -3.58
CA ASP A 38 -13.06 10.80 -4.61
C ASP A 38 -11.58 10.42 -4.45
N PHE A 39 -11.10 10.31 -3.20
CA PHE A 39 -9.72 9.88 -2.92
C PHE A 39 -9.57 8.40 -3.21
N MET A 40 -10.56 7.58 -2.81
CA MET A 40 -10.59 6.15 -3.12
C MET A 40 -10.47 5.93 -4.63
N LYS A 41 -11.37 6.55 -5.42
CA LYS A 41 -11.44 6.34 -6.87
C LYS A 41 -10.14 6.72 -7.55
N GLU A 42 -9.63 7.91 -7.26
CA GLU A 42 -8.40 8.40 -7.88
C GLU A 42 -7.17 7.56 -7.46
N CYS A 43 -7.10 7.15 -6.18
CA CYS A 43 -5.98 6.35 -5.71
C CYS A 43 -6.03 4.89 -6.21
N LEU A 44 -7.22 4.35 -6.49
CA LEU A 44 -7.38 3.08 -7.18
C LEU A 44 -6.82 3.18 -8.62
N GLU A 45 -7.26 4.19 -9.37
CA GLU A 45 -6.77 4.45 -10.74
C GLU A 45 -5.24 4.65 -10.75
N ASN A 46 -4.71 5.47 -9.84
CA ASN A 46 -3.27 5.68 -9.67
C ASN A 46 -2.52 4.38 -9.33
N THR A 47 -3.12 3.49 -8.54
CA THR A 47 -2.50 2.19 -8.19
C THR A 47 -2.39 1.29 -9.41
N ILE A 48 -3.43 1.22 -10.25
CA ILE A 48 -3.43 0.44 -11.49
C ILE A 48 -2.38 0.99 -12.47
N VAL A 49 -2.39 2.30 -12.71
CA VAL A 49 -1.42 2.97 -13.60
C VAL A 49 0.01 2.80 -13.09
N PHE A 50 0.22 2.91 -11.78
CA PHE A 50 1.55 2.72 -11.19
C PHE A 50 2.03 1.27 -11.31
N TYR A 51 1.13 0.29 -11.26
CA TYR A 51 1.47 -1.12 -11.49
C TYR A 51 1.93 -1.38 -12.92
N GLU A 52 1.19 -0.86 -13.90
CA GLU A 52 1.55 -0.95 -15.32
C GLU A 52 2.93 -0.37 -15.57
N ARG A 53 3.16 0.84 -15.06
CA ARG A 53 4.47 1.51 -15.13
C ARG A 53 5.55 0.70 -14.45
N TYR A 54 5.30 0.17 -13.26
CA TYR A 54 6.28 -0.65 -12.53
C TYR A 54 6.69 -1.90 -13.32
N LEU A 55 5.74 -2.61 -13.93
CA LEU A 55 6.05 -3.79 -14.74
C LEU A 55 6.91 -3.44 -15.96
N PHE A 56 6.57 -2.33 -16.63
CA PHE A 56 7.32 -1.82 -17.76
C PHE A 56 8.73 -1.40 -17.36
N GLU A 57 8.87 -0.54 -16.35
CA GLU A 57 10.15 -0.01 -15.87
C GLU A 57 11.08 -1.12 -15.33
N MET A 58 10.53 -2.21 -14.79
CA MET A 58 11.29 -3.34 -14.24
C MET A 58 11.44 -4.51 -15.22
N GLU A 59 11.03 -4.35 -16.48
CA GLU A 59 11.01 -5.41 -17.51
C GLU A 59 10.45 -6.75 -17.01
N SER A 60 9.45 -6.67 -16.14
CA SER A 60 8.99 -7.81 -15.34
C SER A 60 7.76 -8.44 -15.98
N LYS A 61 7.79 -9.77 -16.14
CA LYS A 61 6.61 -10.52 -16.58
C LYS A 61 5.52 -10.44 -15.51
N PHE A 62 4.28 -10.20 -15.95
CA PHE A 62 3.14 -10.36 -15.07
C PHE A 62 2.93 -11.85 -14.75
N VAL A 63 3.00 -12.18 -13.47
CA VAL A 63 2.79 -13.56 -12.97
C VAL A 63 1.58 -13.66 -12.03
N GLY A 64 0.88 -12.54 -11.82
CA GLY A 64 -0.21 -12.42 -10.86
C GLY A 64 -0.18 -11.08 -10.12
N VAL A 65 -1.33 -10.72 -9.54
CA VAL A 65 -1.47 -9.54 -8.68
C VAL A 65 -0.79 -9.79 -7.35
N ASP A 66 0.17 -8.93 -6.99
CA ASP A 66 0.84 -9.00 -5.69
C ASP A 66 0.11 -8.14 -4.65
N PHE A 67 -0.54 -8.81 -3.70
CA PHE A 67 -1.27 -8.16 -2.60
C PHE A 67 -0.43 -7.10 -1.87
N TYR A 68 0.83 -7.40 -1.54
CA TYR A 68 1.68 -6.47 -0.79
C TYR A 68 2.03 -5.23 -1.61
N LYS A 69 2.18 -5.35 -2.94
CA LYS A 69 2.31 -4.17 -3.82
C LYS A 69 1.05 -3.31 -3.78
N ILE A 70 -0.09 -3.92 -4.03
CA ILE A 70 -1.38 -3.21 -4.14
C ILE A 70 -1.68 -2.44 -2.85
N ILE A 71 -1.65 -3.12 -1.71
CA ILE A 71 -1.97 -2.50 -0.43
C ILE A 71 -0.94 -1.42 -0.06
N SER A 72 0.35 -1.66 -0.30
CA SER A 72 1.40 -0.65 -0.01
C SER A 72 1.20 0.61 -0.84
N TRP A 73 1.02 0.47 -2.14
CA TRP A 73 0.92 1.60 -3.06
C TRP A 73 -0.36 2.40 -2.83
N PHE A 74 -1.51 1.71 -2.79
CA PHE A 74 -2.79 2.35 -2.52
C PHE A 74 -2.76 3.13 -1.20
N SER A 75 -2.27 2.49 -0.13
CA SER A 75 -2.23 3.12 1.20
C SER A 75 -1.34 4.36 1.23
N VAL A 76 -0.18 4.32 0.56
CA VAL A 76 0.71 5.49 0.50
C VAL A 76 0.09 6.60 -0.35
N PHE A 77 -0.55 6.29 -1.48
CA PHE A 77 -1.23 7.30 -2.30
C PHE A 77 -2.36 7.99 -1.54
N VAL A 78 -3.26 7.23 -0.92
CA VAL A 78 -4.37 7.79 -0.14
C VAL A 78 -3.84 8.60 1.04
N SER A 79 -2.87 8.07 1.78
CA SER A 79 -2.31 8.78 2.95
C SER A 79 -1.62 10.08 2.56
N THR A 80 -0.91 10.10 1.42
CA THR A 80 -0.28 11.31 0.88
C THR A 80 -1.33 12.35 0.51
N LYS A 81 -2.40 11.92 -0.17
CA LYS A 81 -3.49 12.82 -0.56
C LYS A 81 -4.24 13.38 0.64
N MET A 82 -4.55 12.54 1.63
CA MET A 82 -5.15 12.96 2.90
C MET A 82 -4.25 13.95 3.64
N PHE A 83 -2.94 13.66 3.74
CA PHE A 83 -1.98 14.57 4.37
C PHE A 83 -1.96 15.93 3.68
N ALA A 84 -1.80 15.96 2.36
CA ALA A 84 -1.79 17.20 1.58
C ALA A 84 -3.08 18.03 1.78
N PHE A 85 -4.25 17.36 1.78
CA PHE A 85 -5.52 18.01 2.06
C PHE A 85 -5.57 18.62 3.47
N PHE A 86 -5.12 17.90 4.50
CA PHE A 86 -5.13 18.42 5.87
C PHE A 86 -4.15 19.57 6.07
N GLU A 87 -2.97 19.51 5.44
CA GLU A 87 -1.99 20.59 5.44
C GLU A 87 -2.56 21.85 4.77
N GLU A 88 -3.17 21.71 3.58
CA GLU A 88 -3.79 22.83 2.86
C GLU A 88 -4.90 23.50 3.68
N LYS A 89 -5.73 22.69 4.36
CA LYS A 89 -6.83 23.19 5.21
C LYS A 89 -6.38 23.62 6.61
N LYS A 90 -5.09 23.52 6.94
CA LYS A 90 -4.54 23.81 8.28
C LYS A 90 -5.24 23.04 9.41
N LEU A 91 -5.68 21.81 9.12
CA LEU A 91 -6.43 20.95 10.03
C LEU A 91 -5.52 20.01 10.83
N HIS A 92 -4.30 20.46 11.17
CA HIS A 92 -3.25 19.63 11.79
C HIS A 92 -3.70 18.95 13.10
N ASN A 93 -4.65 19.55 13.81
CA ASN A 93 -5.14 19.05 15.10
C ASN A 93 -6.34 18.09 14.99
N ILE A 94 -6.98 18.00 13.81
CA ILE A 94 -8.30 17.36 13.66
C ILE A 94 -8.22 15.96 13.05
N ASN A 95 -7.14 15.54 12.39
CA ASN A 95 -7.15 14.16 11.89
C ASN A 95 -5.80 13.48 11.65
N SER A 96 -5.47 12.57 12.58
CA SER A 96 -4.48 11.50 12.40
C SER A 96 -4.99 10.34 11.52
N ASN A 97 -6.15 10.47 10.86
CA ASN A 97 -6.74 9.40 10.05
C ASN A 97 -5.81 8.88 8.94
N TRP A 98 -5.00 9.75 8.33
CA TRP A 98 -4.01 9.30 7.35
C TRP A 98 -2.90 8.44 8.01
N ILE A 99 -2.47 8.75 9.23
CA ILE A 99 -1.53 7.92 10.01
C ILE A 99 -2.20 6.61 10.41
N LYS A 100 -3.47 6.65 10.83
CA LYS A 100 -4.23 5.44 11.15
C LYS A 100 -4.40 4.55 9.93
N LEU A 101 -4.60 5.11 8.73
CA LEU A 101 -4.65 4.36 7.48
C LEU A 101 -3.35 3.58 7.25
N ILE A 102 -2.20 4.23 7.43
CA ILE A 102 -0.88 3.57 7.36
C ILE A 102 -0.78 2.45 8.41
N ALA A 103 -1.17 2.71 9.65
CA ALA A 103 -1.11 1.69 10.70
C ALA A 103 -2.00 0.47 10.38
N ILE A 104 -3.19 0.71 9.82
CA ILE A 104 -4.12 -0.34 9.39
C ILE A 104 -3.56 -1.12 8.20
N SER A 105 -2.92 -0.46 7.23
CA SER A 105 -2.33 -1.14 6.08
C SER A 105 -1.16 -2.04 6.49
N VAL A 106 -0.28 -1.54 7.36
CA VAL A 106 0.84 -2.32 7.91
C VAL A 106 0.32 -3.50 8.72
N TRP A 107 -0.69 -3.27 9.57
CA TRP A 107 -1.36 -4.37 10.29
C TRP A 107 -1.97 -5.40 9.34
N TYR A 108 -2.70 -4.99 8.30
CA TYR A 108 -3.36 -5.91 7.38
C TYR A 108 -2.36 -6.76 6.58
N MET A 109 -1.23 -6.17 6.20
CA MET A 109 -0.13 -6.92 5.59
C MET A 109 0.53 -7.90 6.57
N PHE A 110 0.65 -7.55 7.86
CA PHE A 110 1.15 -8.47 8.89
C PHE A 110 0.19 -9.64 9.13
N GLU A 111 -1.12 -9.39 9.21
CA GLU A 111 -2.13 -10.45 9.32
C GLU A 111 -2.08 -11.39 8.11
N ARG A 112 -1.82 -10.86 6.91
CA ARG A 112 -1.64 -11.68 5.71
C ARG A 112 -0.39 -12.56 5.81
N LEU A 113 0.74 -12.00 6.25
CA LEU A 113 1.97 -12.77 6.50
C LEU A 113 1.73 -13.90 7.52
N GLU A 114 1.02 -13.61 8.62
CA GLU A 114 0.72 -14.61 9.65
C GLU A 114 -0.11 -15.77 9.09
N LYS A 115 -1.10 -15.48 8.22
CA LYS A 115 -1.88 -16.51 7.50
C LYS A 115 -1.03 -17.32 6.52
N GLU A 116 0.06 -16.75 6.00
CA GLU A 116 1.03 -17.42 5.13
C GLU A 116 2.10 -18.19 5.94
N GLY A 117 1.94 -18.31 7.26
CA GLY A 117 2.87 -18.99 8.15
C GLY A 117 4.15 -18.20 8.43
N LYS A 118 4.14 -16.88 8.20
CA LYS A 118 5.26 -15.97 8.42
C LYS A 118 4.94 -15.04 9.55
N LYS A 119 5.89 -14.84 10.48
CA LYS A 119 5.69 -13.92 11.59
C LYS A 119 6.82 -12.91 11.65
N LEU A 120 6.46 -11.63 11.56
CA LEU A 120 7.37 -10.55 11.87
C LEU A 120 7.19 -10.13 13.33
N PRO A 121 8.26 -9.76 14.03
CA PRO A 121 8.14 -9.22 15.38
C PRO A 121 7.23 -7.98 15.42
N LYS A 122 6.37 -7.88 16.44
CA LYS A 122 5.33 -6.85 16.53
C LYS A 122 5.89 -5.43 16.53
N GLU A 123 7.12 -5.25 17.02
CA GLU A 123 7.80 -3.95 17.02
C GLU A 123 8.02 -3.39 15.60
N TYR A 124 8.09 -4.24 14.58
CA TYR A 124 8.23 -3.78 13.20
C TYR A 124 6.99 -3.06 12.70
N ASN A 125 5.78 -3.40 13.19
CA ASN A 125 4.57 -2.69 12.79
C ASN A 125 4.67 -1.19 13.11
N LYS A 126 5.10 -0.85 14.33
CA LYS A 126 5.28 0.54 14.77
C LYS A 126 6.41 1.23 14.01
N LYS A 127 7.54 0.55 13.79
CA LYS A 127 8.69 1.09 13.05
C LYS A 127 8.33 1.40 11.59
N ILE A 128 7.74 0.45 10.89
CA ILE A 128 7.33 0.59 9.49
C ILE A 128 6.30 1.72 9.36
N THR A 129 5.29 1.76 10.22
CA THR A 129 4.29 2.84 10.25
C THR A 129 4.97 4.21 10.44
N HIS A 130 5.95 4.30 11.33
CA HIS A 130 6.68 5.55 11.59
C HIS A 130 7.53 6.00 10.39
N MET A 131 8.21 5.06 9.70
CA MET A 131 9.02 5.39 8.53
C MET A 131 8.15 5.87 7.36
N VAL A 132 7.00 5.23 7.12
CA VAL A 132 6.05 5.66 6.08
C VAL A 132 5.44 7.03 6.44
N LYS A 133 5.13 7.27 7.73
CA LYS A 133 4.69 8.58 8.21
C LYS A 133 5.72 9.66 7.93
N ASN A 134 6.99 9.42 8.29
CA ASN A 134 8.06 10.40 8.16
C ASN A 134 8.28 10.81 6.70
N GLU A 135 8.27 9.85 5.78
CA GLU A 135 8.31 10.11 4.34
C GLU A 135 7.21 11.08 3.89
N ILE A 136 5.95 10.77 4.21
CA ILE A 136 4.80 11.57 3.80
C ILE A 136 4.86 12.99 4.40
N SER A 137 5.30 13.11 5.65
CA SER A 137 5.45 14.40 6.34
C SER A 137 6.76 15.14 6.05
N SER A 138 7.43 14.81 4.94
CA SER A 138 8.66 15.48 4.48
C SER A 138 9.84 15.42 5.46
N LYS A 139 10.00 14.29 6.16
CA LYS A 139 11.22 13.90 6.89
C LYS A 139 11.90 12.71 6.17
N PRO A 140 12.47 12.93 4.96
CA PRO A 140 12.87 11.85 4.06
C PRO A 140 14.04 11.01 4.60
N ASP A 141 14.89 11.58 5.47
CA ASP A 141 16.05 10.87 6.06
C ASP A 141 15.67 9.57 6.77
N PHE A 142 14.40 9.43 7.18
CA PHE A 142 13.86 8.26 7.87
C PHE A 142 12.69 7.61 7.11
N GLY A 143 12.60 7.85 5.80
CA GLY A 143 11.54 7.35 4.93
C GLY A 143 11.75 5.91 4.45
N LEU A 144 10.65 5.26 4.06
CA LEU A 144 10.67 3.92 3.44
C LEU A 144 10.16 3.94 1.99
N GLY A 145 9.26 4.87 1.66
CA GLY A 145 8.58 4.94 0.37
C GLY A 145 7.63 3.77 0.09
N LYS A 146 6.76 3.95 -0.91
CA LYS A 146 5.77 2.93 -1.34
C LYS A 146 6.42 1.62 -1.85
N ASN A 147 7.58 1.72 -2.51
CA ASN A 147 8.32 0.56 -3.00
C ASN A 147 9.13 -0.11 -1.90
N GLY A 148 9.70 0.63 -0.94
CA GLY A 148 10.38 0.03 0.21
C GLY A 148 9.40 -0.71 1.13
N LEU A 149 8.18 -0.18 1.32
CA LEU A 149 7.12 -0.86 2.07
C LEU A 149 6.76 -2.20 1.43
N TYR A 150 6.51 -2.19 0.12
CA TYR A 150 6.30 -3.41 -0.65
C TYR A 150 7.47 -4.38 -0.50
N MET A 151 8.71 -3.94 -0.72
CA MET A 151 9.89 -4.81 -0.71
C MET A 151 10.14 -5.43 0.67
N LEU A 152 9.95 -4.69 1.76
CA LEU A 152 10.06 -5.25 3.11
C LEU A 152 9.07 -6.39 3.34
N MET A 153 7.80 -6.18 2.98
CA MET A 153 6.76 -7.20 3.12
C MET A 153 7.04 -8.40 2.22
N LYS A 154 7.50 -8.14 0.99
CA LYS A 154 7.82 -9.20 0.03
C LYS A 154 8.98 -10.06 0.51
N ILE A 155 10.05 -9.46 1.03
CA ILE A 155 11.17 -10.18 1.63
C ILE A 155 10.66 -11.04 2.79
N ALA A 156 9.89 -10.46 3.72
CA ALA A 156 9.32 -11.19 4.84
C ALA A 156 8.44 -12.39 4.40
N SER A 157 7.69 -12.24 3.31
CA SER A 157 6.88 -13.35 2.74
C SER A 157 7.74 -14.50 2.19
N LYS A 158 8.99 -14.20 1.78
CA LYS A 158 9.92 -15.15 1.17
C LYS A 158 10.91 -15.75 2.17
N THR A 159 11.15 -15.13 3.32
CA THR A 159 12.02 -15.68 4.36
C THR A 159 11.42 -16.97 4.92
N SER A 160 12.24 -18.00 5.16
CA SER A 160 11.83 -19.16 5.94
C SER A 160 11.34 -18.70 7.31
N SER A 161 10.28 -19.35 7.82
CA SER A 161 9.72 -19.05 9.14
C SER A 161 10.84 -19.14 10.18
N ILE A 162 11.05 -18.05 10.93
CA ILE A 162 11.92 -18.10 12.12
C ILE A 162 11.21 -19.04 13.09
N SER A 163 11.79 -20.23 13.28
CA SER A 163 11.40 -21.23 14.27
C SER A 163 11.51 -20.69 15.68
#